data_AF-G9XU66-F1
#
_entry.id   AF-G9XU66-F1
#
_cell.length_a   1.000
_cell.length_b   1.000
_cell.length_c   1.000
_cell.angle_alpha   90.00
_cell.angle_beta   90.00
_cell.angle_gamma   90.00
#
_symmetry.space_group_name_H-M   'P 1'
#
loop_
_entity.id
_entity.type
_entity.pdbx_description
1 polymer ?
#
loop_
_entity_poly.entity_id
_entity_poly.type
_entity_poly.pdbx_seq_one_letter_code
_entity_poly.pdbx_strand_id
1 'polypeptide(L)'
;MPNPNVRYKTRHFLEFTIDEVDVDVMAGFVIIHKGKEYDCSLQPESITEHLLINEVYIPLQSLTEWRRYYALMGRTEKVEMIDR
;
A
#
# COMPACT_ATOMS: atom_id res chain seq x y z
N MET A 1 -10.64 -14.76 -12.16
CA MET A 1 -10.49 -15.01 -10.70
C MET A 1 -9.30 -14.19 -10.25
N PRO A 2 -9.38 -13.36 -9.19
CA PRO A 2 -8.21 -12.63 -8.76
C PRO A 2 -7.20 -13.66 -8.27
N ASN A 3 -6.03 -13.68 -8.91
CA ASN A 3 -4.93 -14.55 -8.54
C ASN A 3 -4.32 -13.96 -7.26
N PRO A 4 -4.51 -14.55 -6.07
CA PRO A 4 -3.87 -14.03 -4.88
C PRO A 4 -2.39 -14.33 -5.04
N ASN A 5 -1.61 -13.31 -5.40
CA ASN A 5 -0.16 -13.42 -5.48
C ASN A 5 0.30 -13.98 -4.13
N VAL A 6 0.95 -15.14 -4.13
CA VAL A 6 1.32 -15.93 -2.93
C VAL A 6 2.14 -15.11 -1.90
N ARG A 7 2.68 -13.96 -2.31
CA ARG A 7 3.45 -13.01 -1.51
C ARG A 7 2.61 -12.04 -0.67
N TYR A 8 1.31 -11.96 -0.88
CA TYR A 8 0.41 -11.05 -0.17
C TYR A 8 -0.70 -11.84 0.53
N LYS A 9 -0.93 -11.52 1.80
CA LYS A 9 -2.05 -12.03 2.60
C LYS A 9 -3.02 -10.89 2.94
N THR A 10 -3.21 -9.96 2.00
CA THR A 10 -4.22 -8.91 2.16
C THR A 10 -5.57 -9.56 2.40
N ARG A 11 -6.20 -9.25 3.55
CA ARG A 11 -7.41 -9.94 3.99
C ARG A 11 -8.61 -9.68 3.08
N HIS A 12 -8.70 -8.45 2.57
CA HIS A 12 -9.72 -8.05 1.61
C HIS A 12 -9.09 -7.22 0.50
N PHE A 13 -9.36 -7.61 -0.74
CA PHE A 13 -8.89 -6.93 -1.95
C PHE A 13 -10.09 -6.78 -2.89
N LEU A 14 -10.43 -5.53 -3.23
CA LEU A 14 -11.53 -5.20 -4.13
C LEU A 14 -10.97 -4.32 -5.25
N GLU A 15 -11.36 -4.63 -6.48
CA GLU A 15 -10.94 -3.91 -7.67
C GLU A 15 -12.16 -3.18 -8.24
N PHE A 16 -11.99 -1.90 -8.56
CA PHE A 16 -13.02 -1.07 -9.17
C PHE A 16 -12.43 -0.36 -10.39
N THR A 17 -13.28 -0.05 -11.35
CA THR A 17 -12.97 0.92 -12.40
C THR A 17 -13.97 2.06 -12.29
N ILE A 18 -13.48 3.28 -12.06
CA ILE A 18 -14.28 4.50 -11.90
C ILE A 18 -13.83 5.46 -12.98
N ASP A 19 -14.73 5.83 -13.90
CA ASP A 19 -14.42 6.75 -15.01
C ASP A 19 -13.13 6.36 -15.77
N GLU A 20 -13.01 5.08 -16.13
CA GLU A 20 -11.84 4.49 -16.81
C GLU A 20 -10.54 4.43 -15.98
N VAL A 21 -10.59 4.81 -14.70
CA VAL A 21 -9.46 4.70 -13.77
C VAL A 21 -9.60 3.45 -12.92
N ASP A 22 -8.57 2.60 -12.92
CA ASP A 22 -8.49 1.43 -12.05
C ASP A 22 -8.13 1.83 -10.61
N VAL A 23 -8.93 1.34 -9.66
CA VAL A 23 -8.81 1.65 -8.23
C VAL A 23 -8.84 0.34 -7.42
N ASP A 24 -7.73 0.07 -6.73
CA ASP A 24 -7.60 -1.05 -5.81
C ASP A 24 -7.90 -0.62 -4.37
N VAL A 25 -8.83 -1.32 -3.72
CA VAL A 25 -9.12 -1.16 -2.29
C VAL A 25 -8.57 -2.36 -1.53
N MET A 26 -7.66 -2.09 -0.61
CA MET A 26 -7.01 -3.08 0.24
C MET A 26 -7.35 -2.85 1.71
N ALA A 27 -7.78 -3.90 2.41
CA ALA A 27 -7.95 -3.87 3.87
C ALA A 27 -7.27 -5.08 4.54
N GLY A 28 -6.62 -4.81 5.68
CA GLY A 28 -5.79 -5.79 6.37
C GLY A 28 -4.57 -6.18 5.53
N PHE A 29 -3.77 -5.18 5.13
CA PHE A 29 -2.65 -5.36 4.21
C PHE A 29 -1.49 -6.11 4.91
N VAL A 30 -1.08 -7.25 4.34
CA VAL A 30 -0.02 -8.09 4.91
C VAL A 30 0.96 -8.53 3.83
N ILE A 31 2.25 -8.32 4.09
CA ILE A 31 3.35 -8.73 3.20
C ILE A 31 4.06 -9.94 3.78
N ILE A 32 4.32 -10.96 2.96
CA ILE A 32 5.16 -12.09 3.33
C ILE A 32 6.58 -11.88 2.80
N HIS A 33 7.56 -11.81 3.69
CA HIS A 33 8.98 -11.74 3.33
C HIS A 33 9.76 -12.82 4.09
N LYS A 34 10.48 -13.68 3.35
CA LYS A 34 11.26 -14.80 3.91
C LYS A 34 10.47 -15.69 4.88
N GLY A 35 9.21 -15.96 4.57
CA GLY A 35 8.31 -16.78 5.39
C GLY A 35 7.74 -16.09 6.63
N LYS A 36 8.05 -14.81 6.85
CA LYS A 36 7.49 -14.00 7.93
C LYS A 36 6.42 -13.06 7.41
N GLU A 37 5.31 -12.97 8.15
CA GLU A 37 4.24 -12.00 7.91
C GLU A 37 4.57 -10.65 8.54
N TYR A 38 4.30 -9.59 7.80
CA TYR A 38 4.43 -8.20 8.23
C TYR A 38 3.08 -7.53 8.05
N ASP A 39 2.46 -7.12 9.16
CA ASP A 39 1.26 -6.29 9.13
C ASP A 39 1.62 -4.87 8.69
N CYS A 40 0.94 -4.44 7.64
CA CYS A 40 1.09 -3.17 6.97
C CYS A 40 -0.26 -2.43 6.89
N SER A 41 -1.22 -2.80 7.75
CA SER A 41 -2.51 -2.14 7.85
C SER A 41 -2.33 -0.66 8.21
N LEU A 42 -3.01 0.21 7.47
CA LEU A 42 -3.00 1.65 7.72
C LEU A 42 -3.50 1.95 9.14
N GLN A 43 -2.67 2.61 9.94
CA GLN A 43 -3.02 3.10 11.27
C GLN A 43 -3.14 4.63 11.26
N PRO A 44 -4.01 5.23 12.11
CA PRO A 44 -4.13 6.68 12.20
C PRO A 44 -2.79 7.41 12.40
N GLU A 45 -1.89 6.83 13.20
CA GLU A 45 -0.57 7.39 13.52
C GLU A 45 0.40 7.34 12.33
N SER A 46 0.11 6.51 11.33
CA SER A 46 0.92 6.37 10.11
C SER A 46 0.51 7.35 8.99
N ILE A 47 -0.59 8.08 9.17
CA ILE A 47 -1.02 9.17 8.28
C ILE A 47 -0.21 10.42 8.63
N THR A 48 0.75 10.78 7.78
CA THR A 48 1.66 11.90 8.03
C THR A 48 1.32 13.15 7.23
N GLU A 49 0.46 13.03 6.23
CA GLU A 49 0.10 14.12 5.33
C GLU A 49 -1.37 14.03 4.93
N HIS A 50 -1.96 15.18 4.62
CA HIS A 50 -3.28 15.30 4.03
C HIS A 50 -3.22 16.19 2.81
N LEU A 51 -3.74 15.70 1.68
CA LEU A 51 -3.82 16.47 0.45
C LEU A 51 -5.26 16.97 0.25
N LEU A 52 -5.44 18.27 0.06
CA LEU A 52 -6.74 18.85 -0.25
C LEU A 52 -6.95 18.85 -1.77
N ILE A 53 -7.90 18.04 -2.27
CA ILE A 53 -8.29 18.01 -3.68
C ILE A 53 -9.79 18.25 -3.76
N ASN A 54 -10.21 19.26 -4.52
CA ASN A 54 -11.64 19.58 -4.71
C ASN A 54 -12.43 19.60 -3.40
N GLU A 55 -11.90 20.27 -2.37
CA GLU A 55 -12.48 20.39 -1.02
C GLU A 55 -12.52 19.09 -0.19
N VAL A 56 -11.95 17.99 -0.69
CA VAL A 56 -11.82 16.72 0.03
C VAL A 56 -10.39 16.52 0.55
N TYR A 57 -10.26 16.19 1.84
CA TYR A 57 -8.97 15.81 2.43
C TYR A 57 -8.68 14.33 2.18
N ILE A 58 -7.58 14.05 1.50
CA ILE A 58 -7.07 12.71 1.23
C ILE A 58 -5.93 12.41 2.21
N PRO A 59 -6.10 11.47 3.16
CA PRO A 59 -5.03 11.07 4.07
C PRO A 59 -3.98 10.25 3.33
N LEU A 60 -2.71 10.60 3.51
CA LEU A 60 -1.57 9.91 2.92
C LEU A 60 -0.72 9.28 4.01
N GLN A 61 -0.41 7.99 3.82
CA GLN A 61 0.52 7.27 4.69
C GLN A 61 1.96 7.74 4.44
N SER A 62 2.81 7.63 5.47
CA SER A 62 4.22 8.04 5.38
C SER A 62 5.00 7.34 4.26
N LEU A 63 5.86 8.11 3.59
CA LEU A 63 6.82 7.57 2.62
C LEU A 63 7.80 6.59 3.25
N THR A 64 8.13 6.75 4.54
CA THR A 64 9.01 5.84 5.28
C THR A 64 8.41 4.44 5.39
N GLU A 65 7.10 4.33 5.67
CA GLU A 65 6.40 3.04 5.67
C GLU A 65 6.37 2.43 4.26
N TRP A 66 6.05 3.23 3.23
CA TRP A 66 6.07 2.75 1.85
C TRP A 66 7.45 2.26 1.40
N ARG A 67 8.53 2.95 1.79
CA ARG A 67 9.91 2.50 1.56
C ARG A 67 10.15 1.12 2.19
N ARG A 68 9.73 0.93 3.45
CA ARG A 68 9.81 -0.36 4.15
C ARG A 68 9.04 -1.44 3.40
N TYR A 69 7.83 -1.14 2.94
CA TYR A 69 6.98 -2.09 2.21
C TYR A 69 7.61 -2.50 0.87
N TYR A 70 8.12 -1.53 0.09
CA TYR A 70 8.79 -1.82 -1.16
C TYR A 70 10.03 -2.69 -0.98
N ALA A 71 10.82 -2.47 0.08
CA ALA A 71 11.94 -3.33 0.42
C ALA A 71 11.48 -4.78 0.73
N LEU A 72 10.42 -4.94 1.53
CA LEU A 72 9.85 -6.26 1.85
C LEU A 72 9.33 -6.98 0.60
N MET A 73 8.76 -6.24 -0.35
CA MET A 73 8.30 -6.77 -1.64
C MET A 73 9.42 -7.08 -2.63
N GLY A 74 10.64 -6.58 -2.38
CA GLY A 74 11.76 -6.66 -3.32
C GLY A 74 11.67 -5.69 -4.50
N ARG A 75 10.92 -4.58 -4.37
CA ARG A 75 10.81 -3.51 -5.37
C ARG A 75 11.92 -2.48 -5.19
N THR A 76 13.16 -2.87 -5.49
CA THR A 76 14.37 -2.05 -5.26
C THR A 76 14.33 -0.70 -5.95
N GLU A 77 13.83 -0.64 -7.20
CA GLU A 77 13.69 0.62 -7.95
C GLU A 77 12.83 1.65 -7.19
N LYS A 78 11.73 1.20 -6.56
CA LYS A 78 10.85 2.08 -5.78
C LYS A 78 11.50 2.54 -4.47
N VAL A 79 12.32 1.69 -3.85
CA VAL A 79 13.11 2.08 -2.67
C VAL A 79 14.11 3.16 -3.05
N GLU A 80 14.84 2.98 -4.14
CA GLU A 80 15.80 3.97 -4.64
C GLU A 80 15.15 5.29 -5.02
N MET A 81 13.94 5.27 -5.57
CA MET A 81 13.20 6.50 -5.88
C MET A 81 12.87 7.32 -4.62
N ILE A 82 12.61 6.68 -3.48
CA ILE A 82 12.30 7.37 -2.22
C ILE A 82 13.57 7.85 -1.52
N ASP A 83 14.70 7.16 -1.70
CA ASP A 83 15.98 7.48 -1.06
C ASP A 83 16.76 8.61 -1.73
N ARG A 84 16.32 9.06 -2.92
CA ARG A 84 16.90 10.17 -3.68
C ARG A 84 16.29 11.50 -3.27
#